data_AF-W6TJV9-F1
#
_entry.id   AF-W6TJV9-F1
#
_cell.length_a   1.000
_cell.length_b   1.000
_cell.length_c   1.000
_cell.angle_alpha   90.00
_cell.angle_beta   90.00
_cell.angle_gamma   90.00
#
_symmetry.space_group_name_H-M   'P 1'
#
loop_
_entity.id
_entity.type
_entity.pdbx_description
1 polymer ?
#
loop_
_entity_poly.entity_id
_entity_poly.type
_entity_poly.pdbx_seq_one_letter_code
_entity_poly.pdbx_strand_id
1 'polypeptide(L)'
;MKITNFTLILLLLMSSCEQDNNTNKGIKSRNKRDLEQQVEAQKTPEEDLREKLDDNQKKGLDFLKEALSNESDFNNFLNADESKIKEALDHIQSELVKCTGDNAANQKKHLNK
;
A
#
# COMPACT_ATOMS: atom_id res chain seq x y z
N MET A 1 4.40 25.48 28.35
CA MET A 1 4.79 24.06 28.20
C MET A 1 3.63 23.36 27.48
N LYS A 2 3.74 22.74 26.29
CA LYS A 2 4.85 22.29 25.45
C LYS A 2 4.36 22.41 23.99
N ILE A 3 4.88 23.37 23.22
CA ILE A 3 4.64 23.47 21.75
C ILE A 3 5.98 23.44 20.99
N THR A 4 7.11 23.37 21.69
CA THR A 4 8.46 23.42 21.12
C THR A 4 9.08 22.04 20.89
N ASN A 5 8.32 21.09 20.33
CA ASN A 5 8.89 19.80 19.90
C ASN A 5 8.75 19.52 18.40
N PHE A 6 7.84 20.19 17.69
CA PHE A 6 7.63 19.91 16.27
C PHE A 6 8.57 20.71 15.35
N THR A 7 9.00 21.90 15.79
CA THR A 7 9.92 22.77 15.03
C THR A 7 11.34 22.25 14.96
N LEU A 8 11.80 21.49 15.96
CA LEU A 8 13.15 20.90 15.97
C LEU A 8 13.31 19.74 14.98
N ILE A 9 12.24 18.98 14.74
CA ILE A 9 12.25 17.81 13.85
C ILE A 9 12.29 18.25 12.37
N LEU A 10 11.67 19.39 12.04
CA LEU A 10 11.62 19.91 10.67
C LEU A 10 12.99 20.46 10.18
N LEU A 11 13.84 20.94 11.11
CA LEU A 11 15.18 21.46 10.80
C LEU A 11 16.19 20.36 10.43
N LEU A 12 16.02 19.14 10.96
CA LEU A 12 16.92 17.99 10.72
C LEU A 12 16.90 17.46 9.28
N LEU A 13 15.84 17.75 8.52
CA LEU A 13 15.66 17.23 7.16
C LEU A 13 16.34 18.09 6.08
N MET A 14 16.86 19.27 6.42
CA MET A 14 17.55 20.16 5.46
C MET A 14 19.09 20.04 5.50
N SER A 15 19.65 19.28 6.44
CA SER A 15 21.11 19.14 6.61
C SER A 15 21.74 18.00 5.80
N SER A 16 20.95 17.19 5.09
CA SER A 16 21.45 16.03 4.35
C SER A 16 21.78 16.30 2.89
N CYS A 17 21.96 17.55 2.48
CA CYS A 17 22.48 17.88 1.14
C CYS A 17 23.45 19.06 1.20
N GLU A 18 24.65 18.85 1.73
CA GLU A 18 25.83 19.63 1.38
C GLU A 18 27.05 18.70 1.40
N GLN A 19 28.04 18.74 0.52
CA GLN A 19 28.25 19.28 -0.82
C GLN A 19 29.69 18.83 -1.12
N ASP A 20 30.02 18.31 -2.30
CA ASP A 20 31.44 18.27 -2.69
C ASP A 20 31.61 18.79 -4.11
N ASN A 21 31.96 20.07 -4.14
CA ASN A 21 32.42 20.75 -5.34
C ASN A 21 33.89 20.38 -5.53
N ASN A 22 34.25 19.72 -6.63
CA ASN A 22 35.61 19.86 -7.16
C ASN A 22 35.65 19.65 -8.68
N THR A 23 35.71 20.78 -9.37
CA THR A 23 36.70 21.12 -10.41
C THR A 23 37.05 20.05 -11.46
N ASN A 24 36.62 20.34 -12.69
CA ASN A 24 37.18 19.91 -13.98
C ASN A 24 38.55 19.19 -13.92
N LYS A 25 38.57 17.89 -14.27
CA LYS A 25 39.64 17.23 -15.04
C LYS A 25 39.18 15.84 -15.48
N GLY A 26 39.05 15.64 -16.78
CA GLY A 26 38.73 14.33 -17.35
C GLY A 26 39.84 13.31 -17.06
N ILE A 27 39.47 12.16 -16.51
CA ILE A 27 40.21 10.89 -16.61
C ILE A 27 39.18 9.76 -16.71
N LYS A 28 39.21 9.05 -17.84
CA LYS A 28 38.52 7.76 -18.04
C LYS A 28 38.90 6.80 -16.91
N SER A 29 37.93 6.27 -16.17
CA SER A 29 38.16 5.10 -15.33
C SER A 29 36.98 4.13 -15.39
N ARG A 30 37.29 3.04 -16.06
CA ARG A 30 36.57 1.78 -16.23
C ARG A 30 36.31 1.18 -14.86
N ASN A 31 35.08 1.26 -14.35
CA ASN A 31 34.54 0.28 -13.40
C ASN A 31 33.01 0.37 -13.41
N LYS A 32 32.41 -0.43 -14.28
CA LYS A 32 31.04 -0.89 -14.20
C LYS A 32 30.94 -1.81 -12.97
N ARG A 33 31.04 -1.23 -11.78
CA ARG A 33 30.70 -1.94 -10.53
C ARG A 33 29.22 -1.74 -10.33
N ASP A 34 28.49 -2.72 -10.84
CA ASP A 34 27.35 -3.33 -10.16
C ASP A 34 26.54 -2.37 -9.29
N LEU A 35 25.74 -1.55 -9.96
CA LEU A 35 24.64 -0.82 -9.36
C LEU A 35 23.45 -1.78 -9.20
N GLU A 36 23.69 -3.00 -8.72
CA GLU A 36 22.69 -3.81 -8.00
C GLU A 36 22.57 -3.21 -6.60
N GLN A 37 22.26 -1.92 -6.55
CA GLN A 37 21.79 -1.29 -5.34
C GLN A 37 20.42 -1.90 -5.12
N GLN A 38 20.33 -2.79 -4.13
CA GLN A 38 19.10 -3.35 -3.60
C GLN A 38 18.09 -2.22 -3.38
N VAL A 39 17.26 -1.96 -4.39
CA VAL A 39 16.01 -1.28 -4.19
C VAL A 39 15.14 -2.36 -3.59
N GLU A 40 15.08 -2.43 -2.26
CA GLU A 40 13.93 -3.06 -1.61
C GLU A 40 12.71 -2.42 -2.26
N ALA A 41 12.00 -3.20 -3.07
CA ALA A 41 10.84 -2.72 -3.79
C ALA A 41 9.89 -2.13 -2.75
N GLN A 42 9.60 -0.83 -2.86
CA GLN A 42 8.59 -0.21 -2.01
C GLN A 42 7.30 -0.99 -2.20
N LYS A 43 6.75 -1.49 -1.08
CA LYS A 43 5.47 -2.18 -1.08
C LYS A 43 4.38 -1.25 -1.57
N THR A 44 3.46 -1.81 -2.32
CA THR A 44 2.24 -1.11 -2.71
C THR A 44 1.31 -0.94 -1.50
N PRO A 45 0.39 0.05 -1.51
CA PRO A 45 -0.59 0.20 -0.44
C PRO A 45 -1.43 -1.06 -0.18
N GLU A 46 -1.67 -1.87 -1.22
CA GLU A 46 -2.35 -3.17 -1.08
C GLU A 46 -1.47 -4.18 -0.33
N GLU A 47 -0.20 -4.31 -0.69
CA GLU A 47 0.74 -5.22 -0.01
C GLU A 47 0.92 -4.84 1.46
N ASP A 48 1.09 -3.55 1.75
CA ASP A 48 1.17 -3.03 3.12
C ASP A 48 -0.11 -3.32 3.93
N LEU A 49 -1.28 -3.18 3.31
CA LEU A 49 -2.54 -3.52 3.95
C LEU A 49 -2.64 -5.02 4.20
N ARG A 50 -2.32 -5.87 3.21
CA ARG A 50 -2.43 -7.34 3.29
C ARG A 50 -1.63 -7.94 4.45
N GLU A 51 -0.50 -7.36 4.82
CA GLU A 51 0.31 -7.80 5.97
C GLU A 51 -0.40 -7.63 7.31
N LYS A 52 -1.40 -6.74 7.37
CA LYS A 52 -2.15 -6.40 8.59
C LYS A 52 -3.53 -7.05 8.66
N LEU A 53 -3.92 -7.77 7.61
CA LEU A 53 -5.20 -8.46 7.50
C LEU A 53 -5.07 -9.93 7.91
N ASP A 54 -6.14 -10.47 8.50
CA ASP A 54 -6.28 -11.91 8.65
C ASP A 54 -6.70 -12.58 7.32
N ASP A 55 -6.75 -13.91 7.31
CA ASP A 55 -7.03 -14.69 6.09
C ASP A 55 -8.47 -14.52 5.57
N ASN A 56 -9.42 -14.18 6.43
CA ASN A 56 -10.80 -13.92 6.04
C ASN A 56 -10.93 -12.54 5.40
N GLN A 57 -10.28 -11.54 5.98
CA GLN A 57 -10.21 -10.19 5.44
C GLN A 57 -9.49 -10.16 4.10
N LYS A 58 -8.41 -10.93 3.92
CA LYS A 58 -7.72 -11.07 2.61
C LYS A 58 -8.66 -11.59 1.53
N LYS A 59 -9.47 -12.61 1.83
CA LYS A 59 -10.48 -13.12 0.88
C LYS A 59 -11.54 -12.08 0.53
N GLY A 60 -11.98 -11.31 1.53
CA GLY A 60 -12.87 -10.17 1.31
C GLY A 60 -12.24 -9.11 0.39
N LEU A 61 -10.94 -8.83 0.56
CA LEU A 61 -10.20 -7.87 -0.26
C LEU A 61 -10.05 -8.35 -1.70
N ASP A 62 -9.73 -9.63 -1.89
CA ASP A 62 -9.67 -10.28 -3.22
C ASP A 62 -11.02 -10.16 -3.93
N PHE A 63 -12.11 -10.52 -3.23
CA PHE A 63 -13.47 -10.40 -3.76
C PHE A 63 -13.82 -8.96 -4.15
N LEU A 64 -13.52 -7.99 -3.29
CA LEU A 64 -13.80 -6.58 -3.54
C LEU A 64 -13.02 -6.07 -4.76
N LYS A 65 -11.73 -6.42 -4.87
CA LYS A 65 -10.88 -6.02 -6.00
C LYS A 65 -11.42 -6.55 -7.33
N GLU A 66 -11.82 -7.82 -7.36
CA GLU A 66 -12.45 -8.43 -8.53
C GLU A 66 -13.79 -7.77 -8.86
N ALA A 67 -14.61 -7.47 -7.85
CA ALA A 67 -15.94 -6.88 -8.00
C ALA A 67 -15.90 -5.45 -8.56
N LEU A 68 -14.99 -4.60 -8.08
CA LEU A 68 -14.93 -3.20 -8.50
C LEU A 68 -14.48 -3.04 -9.94
N SER A 69 -13.59 -3.92 -10.45
CA SER A 69 -13.05 -3.87 -11.82
C SER A 69 -12.47 -2.50 -12.24
N ASN A 70 -12.32 -1.55 -11.31
CA ASN A 70 -11.84 -0.19 -11.47
C ASN A 70 -10.74 0.08 -10.44
N GLU A 71 -9.54 0.40 -10.94
CA GLU A 71 -8.36 0.61 -10.12
C GLU A 71 -8.46 1.88 -9.24
N SER A 72 -9.13 2.93 -9.72
CA SER A 72 -9.33 4.16 -8.94
C SER A 72 -10.24 3.94 -7.74
N ASP A 73 -11.33 3.18 -7.90
CA ASP A 73 -12.25 2.89 -6.80
C ASP A 73 -11.59 1.99 -5.75
N PHE A 74 -10.80 1.01 -6.21
CA PHE A 74 -10.02 0.17 -5.31
C PHE A 74 -8.95 0.98 -4.57
N ASN A 75 -8.22 1.86 -5.24
CA ASN A 75 -7.23 2.73 -4.60
C ASN A 75 -7.88 3.71 -3.60
N ASN A 76 -9.09 4.21 -3.89
CA ASN A 76 -9.84 5.02 -2.93
C ASN A 76 -10.19 4.23 -1.66
N PHE A 77 -10.57 2.96 -1.82
CA PHE A 77 -10.79 2.05 -0.69
C PHE A 77 -9.51 1.84 0.13
N LEU A 78 -8.36 1.61 -0.51
CA LEU A 78 -7.08 1.41 0.17
C LEU A 78 -6.59 2.64 0.96
N ASN A 79 -7.04 3.84 0.58
CA ASN A 79 -6.70 5.09 1.27
C ASN A 79 -7.64 5.41 2.45
N ALA A 80 -8.64 4.57 2.72
CA ALA A 80 -9.52 4.75 3.87
C ALA A 80 -8.82 4.40 5.19
N ASP A 81 -9.47 4.72 6.30
CA ASP A 81 -8.98 4.35 7.64
C ASP A 81 -8.89 2.82 7.78
N GLU A 82 -7.75 2.33 8.26
CA GLU A 82 -7.46 0.89 8.37
C GLU A 82 -8.52 0.13 9.18
N SER A 83 -9.06 0.73 10.26
CA SER A 83 -10.09 0.08 11.08
C SER A 83 -11.39 -0.08 10.28
N LYS A 84 -11.77 0.92 9.49
CA LYS A 84 -12.96 0.88 8.63
C LYS A 84 -12.81 -0.09 7.48
N ILE A 85 -11.60 -0.18 6.90
CA ILE A 85 -11.27 -1.18 5.89
C ILE A 85 -11.51 -2.58 6.47
N LYS A 86 -10.95 -2.87 7.64
CA LYS A 86 -11.11 -4.17 8.31
C LYS A 86 -12.58 -4.50 8.60
N GLU A 87 -13.34 -3.56 9.15
CA GLU A 87 -14.79 -3.73 9.39
C GLU A 87 -15.56 -4.03 8.09
N ALA A 88 -15.24 -3.34 6.99
CA ALA A 88 -15.88 -3.57 5.70
C ALA A 88 -15.51 -4.96 5.14
N LEU A 89 -14.25 -5.38 5.25
CA LEU A 89 -13.78 -6.69 4.79
C LEU A 89 -14.40 -7.82 5.61
N ASP A 90 -14.54 -7.66 6.92
CA ASP A 90 -15.25 -8.61 7.79
C ASP A 90 -16.72 -8.72 7.40
N HIS A 91 -17.37 -7.59 7.12
CA HIS A 91 -18.76 -7.57 6.68
C HIS A 91 -18.92 -8.31 5.34
N ILE A 92 -18.10 -8.00 4.34
CA ILE A 92 -18.08 -8.68 3.04
C ILE A 92 -17.93 -10.19 3.23
N GLN A 93 -16.94 -10.61 4.01
CA GLN A 93 -16.70 -12.03 4.23
C GLN A 93 -17.88 -12.71 4.93
N SER A 94 -18.52 -12.03 5.90
CA SER A 94 -19.69 -12.56 6.60
C SER A 94 -20.89 -12.77 5.65
N GLU A 95 -21.10 -11.87 4.69
CA GLU A 95 -22.14 -12.01 3.66
C GLU A 95 -21.79 -13.10 2.65
N LEU A 96 -20.51 -13.21 2.25
CA LEU A 96 -20.06 -14.26 1.34
C LEU A 96 -20.25 -15.67 1.91
N VAL A 97 -20.05 -15.85 3.22
CA VAL A 97 -20.30 -17.14 3.91
C VAL A 97 -21.79 -17.48 3.93
N LYS A 98 -22.67 -16.48 4.06
CA LYS A 98 -24.13 -16.67 3.96
C LYS A 98 -24.56 -17.04 2.54
N CYS A 99 -23.81 -16.63 1.51
CA CYS A 99 -24.00 -17.04 0.13
C CYS A 99 -23.46 -18.46 -0.15
N THR A 100 -23.92 -19.45 0.61
CA THR A 100 -23.65 -20.89 0.41
C THR A 100 -24.92 -21.63 -0.06
N GLY A 101 -24.78 -22.61 -0.96
CA GLY A 101 -25.88 -23.38 -1.58
C GLY A 101 -25.94 -23.25 -3.12
N ASP A 102 -26.93 -23.88 -3.76
CA ASP A 102 -27.03 -23.98 -5.24
C ASP A 102 -27.10 -22.63 -5.97
N ASN A 103 -27.51 -21.57 -5.27
CA ASN A 103 -27.61 -20.20 -5.80
C ASN A 103 -26.42 -19.29 -5.43
N ALA A 104 -25.38 -19.83 -4.79
CA ALA A 104 -24.22 -19.06 -4.32
C ALA A 104 -23.56 -18.22 -5.43
N ALA A 105 -23.38 -18.81 -6.62
CA ALA A 105 -22.76 -18.12 -7.75
C ALA A 105 -23.59 -16.92 -8.25
N ASN A 106 -24.93 -17.04 -8.23
CA ASN A 106 -25.83 -15.95 -8.64
C ASN A 106 -25.93 -14.85 -7.57
N GLN A 107 -25.94 -15.22 -6.29
CA GLN A 107 -25.98 -14.24 -5.19
C GLN A 107 -24.69 -13.41 -5.12
N LYS A 108 -23.52 -14.05 -5.30
CA LYS A 108 -22.23 -13.36 -5.38
C LYS A 108 -22.17 -12.36 -6.53
N LYS A 109 -22.80 -12.67 -7.68
CA LYS A 109 -22.92 -11.71 -8.78
C LYS A 109 -23.85 -10.53 -8.49
N HIS A 110 -24.88 -10.73 -7.67
CA HIS A 110 -25.84 -9.68 -7.32
C HIS A 110 -25.30 -8.69 -6.30
N LEU A 111 -24.37 -9.11 -5.43
CA LEU A 111 -23.60 -8.23 -4.54
C LEU A 111 -22.73 -7.23 -5.31
N ASN A 112 -22.46 -7.47 -6.60
CA ASN A 112 -21.56 -6.68 -7.43
C ASN A 112 -22.29 -5.72 -8.39
N LYS A 113 -23.60 -5.50 -8.23
CA LYS A 113 -24.41 -4.65 -9.11
C LYS A 113 -25.13 -3.55 -8.34
#